data_AF-A0A528G7R3-F1
#
_entry.id   AF-A0A528G7R3-F1
#
_cell.length_a   1.000
_cell.length_b   1.000
_cell.length_c   1.000
_cell.angle_alpha   90.00
_cell.angle_beta   90.00
_cell.angle_gamma   90.00
#
_symmetry.space_group_name_H-M   'P 1'
#
loop_
_entity.id
_entity.type
_entity.pdbx_description
1 polymer ?
#
loop_
_entity_poly.entity_id
_entity_poly.type
_entity_poly.pdbx_seq_one_letter_code
_entity_poly.pdbx_strand_id
1 'polypeptide(L)'
;PEAFADVALVVFDECHLLHPRESDRSRRAIDAMLCILNLTSYAPDADLLLVSAMMQNAEEMAGWVAELTGRPCLPLDLAWKPTRQARGCVAYDAARITELNELLATEQLTA
;
A
#
# COMPACT_ATOMS: atom_id res chain seq x y z
N PRO A 1 -10.66 -6.74 -24.53
CA PRO A 1 -11.92 -5.97 -24.36
C PRO A 1 -13.12 -6.87 -24.04
N GLU A 2 -13.42 -7.88 -24.86
CA GLU A 2 -14.57 -8.78 -24.66
C GLU A 2 -14.55 -9.51 -23.31
N ALA A 3 -13.36 -9.90 -22.83
CA ALA A 3 -13.19 -10.54 -21.53
C ALA A 3 -13.64 -9.69 -20.32
N PHE A 4 -13.83 -8.38 -20.51
CA PHE A 4 -14.26 -7.45 -19.46
C PHE A 4 -15.71 -6.97 -19.63
N ALA A 5 -16.43 -7.46 -20.65
CA ALA A 5 -17.77 -6.96 -20.99
C ALA A 5 -18.79 -7.13 -19.84
N ASP A 6 -18.68 -8.22 -19.08
CA ASP A 6 -19.60 -8.55 -17.98
C ASP A 6 -19.02 -8.25 -16.59
N VAL A 7 -17.94 -7.46 -16.52
CA VAL A 7 -17.34 -7.09 -15.23
C VAL A 7 -18.20 -6.02 -14.57
N ALA A 8 -18.78 -6.36 -13.43
CA ALA A 8 -19.58 -5.45 -12.62
C ALA A 8 -18.82 -4.84 -11.43
N LEU A 9 -17.70 -5.42 -11.01
CA LEU A 9 -16.90 -4.95 -9.88
C LEU A 9 -15.42 -5.22 -10.10
N VAL A 10 -14.61 -4.18 -9.89
CA VAL A 10 -13.15 -4.26 -9.85
C VAL A 10 -12.70 -4.04 -8.40
N VAL A 11 -12.04 -5.04 -7.83
CA VAL A 11 -11.42 -4.94 -6.51
C VAL A 11 -9.93 -4.73 -6.69
N PHE A 12 -9.41 -3.64 -6.14
CA PHE A 12 -7.99 -3.35 -6.12
C PHE A 12 -7.48 -3.42 -4.69
N ASP A 13 -6.75 -4.49 -4.38
CA ASP A 13 -6.11 -4.66 -3.08
C ASP A 13 -4.80 -3.87 -3.01
N GLU A 14 -4.41 -3.45 -1.81
CA GLU A 14 -3.25 -2.61 -1.54
C GLU A 14 -3.20 -1.31 -2.37
N CYS A 15 -4.31 -0.56 -2.39
CA CYS A 15 -4.42 0.74 -3.07
C CYS A 15 -3.32 1.75 -2.67
N HIS A 16 -2.68 1.59 -1.51
CA HIS A 16 -1.50 2.39 -1.15
C HIS A 16 -0.32 2.24 -2.12
N LEU A 17 -0.32 1.23 -3.01
CA LEU A 17 0.66 1.06 -4.08
C LEU A 17 0.60 2.17 -5.13
N LEU A 18 -0.52 2.90 -5.25
CA LEU A 18 -0.64 4.04 -6.17
C LEU A 18 0.29 5.20 -5.82
N HIS A 19 0.77 5.26 -4.57
CA HIS A 19 1.72 6.27 -4.14
C HIS A 19 3.16 5.71 -4.17
N PRO A 20 4.08 6.33 -4.92
CA PRO A 20 5.47 5.90 -4.92
C PRO A 20 6.12 6.17 -3.55
N ARG A 21 6.85 5.19 -3.01
CA ARG A 21 7.68 5.42 -1.81
C ARG A 21 8.97 6.12 -2.25
N GLU A 22 9.43 7.14 -1.50
CA GLU A 22 10.61 7.95 -1.86
C GLU A 22 11.89 7.13 -2.13
N SER A 23 12.03 5.98 -1.47
CA SER A 23 13.18 5.08 -1.64
C SER A 23 12.99 4.05 -2.76
N ASP A 24 11.80 3.97 -3.35
CA ASP A 24 11.45 2.92 -4.30
C ASP A 24 11.64 3.41 -5.75
N ARG A 25 12.62 2.83 -6.44
CA ARG A 25 12.82 3.03 -7.89
C ARG A 25 11.89 2.16 -8.74
N SER A 26 10.97 1.41 -8.12
CA SER A 26 10.07 0.52 -8.83
C SER A 26 9.02 1.29 -9.64
N ARG A 27 8.57 0.67 -10.73
CA ARG A 27 7.46 1.18 -11.57
C ARG A 27 6.08 0.85 -11.01
N ARG A 28 6.01 0.28 -9.80
CA ARG A 28 4.77 -0.28 -9.24
C ARG A 28 3.65 0.74 -9.12
N ALA A 29 3.95 1.97 -8.71
CA ALA A 29 2.95 3.02 -8.62
C ALA A 29 2.36 3.38 -9.99
N ILE A 30 3.22 3.42 -11.01
CA ILE A 30 2.80 3.68 -12.40
C ILE A 30 1.97 2.51 -12.92
N ASP A 31 2.43 1.28 -12.73
CA ASP A 31 1.72 0.08 -13.19
C ASP A 31 0.36 -0.07 -12.49
N ALA A 32 0.29 0.23 -11.19
CA ALA A 32 -0.96 0.27 -10.42
C ALA A 32 -1.94 1.31 -10.97
N MET A 33 -1.46 2.52 -11.26
CA MET A 33 -2.29 3.60 -11.82
C MET A 33 -2.78 3.24 -13.23
N LEU A 34 -1.90 2.74 -14.09
CA LEU A 34 -2.26 2.29 -15.43
C LEU A 34 -3.25 1.12 -15.38
N CYS A 35 -3.14 0.22 -14.41
CA CYS A 35 -4.09 -0.86 -14.20
C CYS A 35 -5.50 -0.33 -13.95
N ILE A 36 -5.67 0.61 -13.02
CA ILE A 36 -6.97 1.22 -12.72
C ILE A 36 -7.52 1.94 -13.96
N LEU A 37 -6.72 2.78 -14.61
CA LEU A 37 -7.15 3.54 -15.80
C LEU A 37 -7.61 2.62 -16.94
N ASN A 38 -6.85 1.55 -17.21
CA ASN A 38 -7.21 0.58 -18.24
C ASN A 38 -8.48 -0.20 -17.88
N LEU A 39 -8.64 -0.63 -16.63
CA LEU A 39 -9.84 -1.34 -16.18
C LEU A 39 -11.08 -0.45 -16.26
N THR A 40 -10.99 0.81 -15.84
CA THR A 40 -12.09 1.77 -15.98
C THR A 40 -12.40 2.10 -17.44
N SER A 41 -11.42 1.99 -18.34
CA SER A 41 -11.65 2.14 -19.77
C SER A 41 -12.30 0.91 -20.41
N TYR A 42 -11.96 -0.31 -19.95
CA TYR A 42 -12.49 -1.56 -20.52
C TYR A 42 -13.82 -1.98 -19.91
N ALA A 43 -14.08 -1.61 -18.66
CA ALA A 43 -15.32 -1.89 -17.92
C ALA A 43 -15.83 -0.59 -17.25
N PRO A 44 -16.33 0.38 -18.03
CA PRO A 44 -16.72 1.70 -17.53
C PRO A 44 -17.89 1.66 -16.54
N ASP A 45 -18.74 0.65 -16.63
CA ASP A 45 -19.90 0.45 -15.77
C ASP A 45 -19.58 -0.33 -14.48
N ALA A 46 -18.37 -0.90 -14.37
CA ALA A 46 -17.97 -1.64 -13.18
C ALA A 46 -17.82 -0.70 -11.97
N ASP A 47 -18.29 -1.14 -10.81
CA ASP A 47 -17.98 -0.47 -9.54
C ASP A 47 -16.51 -0.70 -9.14
N LEU A 48 -15.96 0.20 -8.33
CA LEU A 48 -14.60 0.11 -7.81
C LEU A 48 -14.62 -0.07 -6.30
N LEU A 49 -13.87 -1.07 -5.82
CA LEU A 49 -13.57 -1.26 -4.40
C LEU A 49 -12.04 -1.23 -4.22
N LEU A 50 -11.55 -0.15 -3.61
CA LEU A 50 -10.13 0.03 -3.32
C LEU A 50 -9.86 -0.33 -1.85
N VAL A 51 -9.06 -1.37 -1.62
CA VAL A 51 -8.72 -1.86 -0.28
C VAL A 51 -7.28 -1.50 0.01
N SER A 52 -6.98 -1.05 1.23
CA SER A 52 -5.63 -0.65 1.61
C SER A 52 -5.41 -0.68 3.12
N ALA A 53 -4.16 -0.60 3.53
CA ALA A 53 -3.78 -0.11 4.85
C ALA A 53 -4.29 1.34 5.08
N MET A 54 -4.20 1.82 6.32
CA MET A 54 -4.62 3.19 6.66
C MET A 54 -3.91 4.22 5.78
N MET A 55 -4.69 5.04 5.07
CA MET A 55 -4.21 6.09 4.17
C MET A 55 -4.70 7.45 4.65
N GLN A 56 -3.81 8.43 4.73
CA GLN A 56 -4.17 9.80 5.14
C GLN A 56 -4.95 10.56 4.07
N ASN A 57 -4.88 10.11 2.82
CA ASN A 57 -5.44 10.78 1.64
C ASN A 57 -6.65 10.02 1.05
N ALA A 58 -7.42 9.31 1.87
CA ALA A 58 -8.60 8.55 1.42
C ALA A 58 -9.64 9.44 0.69
N GLU A 59 -9.86 10.66 1.19
CA GLU A 59 -10.74 11.67 0.57
C GLU A 59 -10.26 12.09 -0.82
N GLU A 60 -8.96 12.34 -0.99
CA GLU A 60 -8.36 12.72 -2.28
C GLU A 60 -8.50 11.57 -3.29
N MET A 61 -8.25 10.33 -2.84
CA MET A 61 -8.42 9.14 -3.67
C MET A 61 -9.88 8.96 -4.10
N ALA A 62 -10.83 9.14 -3.19
CA ALA A 62 -12.26 9.08 -3.52
C ALA A 62 -12.65 10.17 -4.51
N GLY A 63 -12.15 11.40 -4.33
CA GLY A 63 -12.35 12.50 -5.27
C GLY A 63 -11.83 12.17 -6.68
N TRP A 64 -10.62 11.65 -6.79
CA TRP A 64 -10.03 11.23 -8.06
C TRP A 64 -10.84 10.11 -8.75
N VAL A 65 -11.25 9.08 -8.00
CA VAL A 65 -12.10 8.01 -8.55
C VAL A 65 -13.46 8.55 -9.00
N ALA A 66 -14.03 9.49 -8.25
CA ALA A 66 -15.30 10.10 -8.61
C ALA A 66 -15.21 10.93 -9.89
N GLU A 67 -14.11 11.67 -10.07
CA GLU A 67 -13.81 12.39 -11.32
C GLU A 67 -13.60 11.40 -12.49
N LEU A 68 -12.83 10.34 -12.28
CA LEU A 68 -12.52 9.34 -13.30
C LEU A 68 -13.76 8.59 -13.80
N THR A 69 -14.69 8.27 -12.91
CA THR A 69 -15.86 7.44 -13.22
C THR A 69 -17.16 8.23 -13.45
N GLY A 70 -17.17 9.52 -13.09
CA GLY A 70 -18.39 10.33 -13.06
C GLY A 70 -19.43 9.88 -12.03
N ARG A 71 -19.06 8.99 -11.10
CA ARG A 71 -19.93 8.37 -10.08
C ARG A 71 -19.39 8.67 -8.68
N PRO A 72 -20.24 8.73 -7.63
CA PRO A 72 -19.75 8.97 -6.29
C PRO A 72 -18.84 7.82 -5.80
N CYS A 73 -17.69 8.17 -5.23
CA CYS A 73 -16.82 7.25 -4.50
C CYS A 73 -16.83 7.65 -3.02
N LEU A 74 -17.02 6.68 -2.13
CA LEU A 74 -17.12 6.93 -0.70
C LEU A 74 -15.80 6.58 -0.01
N PRO A 75 -15.12 7.54 0.64
CA PRO A 75 -13.95 7.24 1.45
C PRO A 75 -14.37 6.56 2.75
N LEU A 76 -13.62 5.55 3.17
CA LEU A 76 -13.78 4.89 4.46
C LEU A 76 -12.46 4.97 5.23
N ASP A 77 -12.36 5.93 6.15
CA ASP A 77 -11.25 6.04 7.09
C ASP A 77 -11.72 5.67 8.50
N LEU A 78 -11.48 4.41 8.89
CA LEU A 78 -11.80 3.91 10.22
C LEU A 78 -10.50 3.75 11.03
N ALA A 79 -10.39 4.52 12.11
CA ALA A 79 -9.34 4.35 13.12
C ALA A 79 -9.57 3.13 14.03
N TRP A 80 -10.02 2.01 13.48
CA TRP A 80 -10.34 0.79 14.22
C TRP A 80 -9.34 -0.31 13.91
N LYS A 81 -8.86 -0.98 14.98
CA LYS A 81 -8.02 -2.17 14.88
C LYS A 81 -8.68 -3.33 15.64
N PRO A 82 -8.82 -4.54 15.05
CA PRO A 82 -9.43 -5.68 15.73
C PRO A 82 -8.71 -6.08 17.02
N THR A 83 -7.40 -5.86 17.06
CA THR A 83 -6.54 -6.20 18.19
C THR A 83 -5.90 -4.94 18.76
N ARG A 84 -5.81 -4.87 20.09
CA ARG A 84 -4.94 -3.89 20.75
C ARG A 84 -3.49 -4.26 20.43
N GLN A 85 -2.71 -3.33 19.89
CA GLN A 85 -1.29 -3.56 19.65
C GLN A 85 -0.60 -3.78 20.99
N ALA A 86 -0.07 -4.99 21.23
CA ALA A 86 0.71 -5.27 22.42
C ALA A 86 1.98 -4.42 22.37
N ARG A 87 2.11 -3.46 23.28
CA ARG A 87 3.33 -2.67 23.43
C ARG A 87 4.34 -3.50 24.22
N GLY A 88 5.21 -4.21 23.52
CA GLY A 88 6.37 -4.88 24.10
C GLY A 88 7.64 -4.08 23.80
N CYS A 89 8.55 -3.99 24.75
CA CYS A 89 9.93 -3.62 24.46
C CYS A 89 10.77 -4.90 24.44
N VAL A 90 11.65 -5.01 23.45
CA VAL A 90 12.73 -6.00 23.48
C VAL A 90 13.95 -5.26 24.01
N ALA A 91 14.34 -5.56 25.23
CA ALA A 91 15.57 -5.05 25.82
C ALA A 91 16.68 -6.07 25.58
N TYR A 92 17.82 -5.60 25.08
CA TYR A 92 19.03 -6.39 24.94
C TYR A 92 20.01 -5.95 26.03
N ASP A 93 20.77 -6.91 26.55
CA ASP A 93 21.84 -6.61 27.51
C ASP A 93 22.92 -5.77 26.82
N ALA A 94 23.24 -4.61 27.38
CA ALA A 94 24.22 -3.69 26.81
C ALA A 94 25.62 -4.32 26.71
N ALA A 95 26.01 -5.15 27.69
CA ALA A 95 27.29 -5.85 27.66
C ALA A 95 27.36 -6.82 26.48
N ARG A 96 26.24 -7.52 26.19
CA ARG A 96 26.15 -8.43 25.05
C ARG A 96 26.22 -7.68 23.71
N ILE A 97 25.62 -6.50 23.61
CA ILE A 97 25.75 -5.65 22.41
C ILE A 97 27.21 -5.25 22.19
N THR A 98 27.91 -4.83 23.24
CA THR A 98 29.32 -4.43 23.14
C THR A 98 30.19 -5.59 22.66
N GLU A 99 30.04 -6.77 23.28
CA GLU A 99 30.77 -7.98 22.88
C GLU A 99 30.55 -8.34 21.40
N LEU A 100 29.31 -8.29 20.93
CA LEU A 100 28.97 -8.59 19.54
C LEU A 100 29.56 -7.58 18.55
N ASN A 101 29.62 -6.31 18.92
CA ASN A 101 30.25 -5.28 18.08
C ASN A 101 31.77 -5.45 17.98
N GLU A 102 32.44 -5.85 19.07
CA GLU A 102 33.88 -6.16 19.06
C GLU A 102 34.19 -7.36 18.17
N LEU A 103 33.35 -8.40 18.23
CA LEU A 103 33.43 -9.56 17.34
C LEU A 103 33.27 -9.16 15.87
N LEU A 104 32.25 -8.36 15.54
CA LEU A 104 32.02 -7.87 14.18
C LEU A 104 33.20 -7.06 13.64
N ALA A 105 33.78 -6.17 14.45
CA ALA A 105 34.94 -5.38 14.05
C ALA A 105 36.16 -6.27 13.78
N THR A 106 36.36 -7.30 14.61
CA THR A 106 37.45 -8.26 14.44
C THR A 106 37.30 -9.04 13.13
N GLU A 107 36.10 -9.60 12.88
CA GLU A 107 35.83 -10.39 11.67
C GLU A 107 35.93 -9.56 10.38
N GLN A 108 35.52 -8.29 10.40
CA GLN A 108 35.66 -7.37 9.26
C GLN A 108 37.12 -7.00 8.95
N LEU A 109 38.01 -7.03 9.96
CA LEU A 109 39.44 -6.79 9.77
C LEU A 109 40.17 -8.01 9.23
N THR A 110 39.60 -9.21 9.42
CA THR A 110 40.15 -10.49 8.92
C THR A 110 39.60 -10.92 7.56
N ALA A 111 38.58 -10.24 7.04
CA ALA A 111 38.02 -10.45 5.69
C ALA A 111 38.68 -9.54 4.65
#